data_AF-A0A5C7VY59-F1
#
_entry.id   AF-A0A5C7VY59-F1
#
_cell.length_a   1.000
_cell.length_b   1.000
_cell.length_c   1.000
_cell.angle_alpha   90.00
_cell.angle_beta   90.00
_cell.angle_gamma   90.00
#
_symmetry.space_group_name_H-M   'P 1'
#
loop_
_entity.id
_entity.type
_entity.pdbx_description
1 polymer ?
#
loop_
_entity_poly.entity_id
_entity_poly.type
_entity_poly.pdbx_seq_one_letter_code
_entity_poly.pdbx_strand_id
1 'polypeptide(L)'
;MPLTRDQAQQRADDIQAFRREAQRLQAEHAWPLDDAPLAQIAAHHEQLLAQYRAGFDIDPDQQSKRLSLSMRIVSLLGALALAASLLFFFYQFWGLFGEATQVGILLGFSLGSLLLTFALRRRDPSGYFAKLAATLALACFMLNIYLLGQIFNITPSDKALLPWGAYALLLAYACNARLLLVIGLVCLLAFCVSRIGSLIGFYWLYAGERPENLLLPGLLLFLLPQWLSQARYSGFASAYRVVGLLALFGPMLVLANWAEGSYLRLDADLIENAYQLLGFAASALLVWLGSRRDWPEVALFGQLAFILFLGIKMVDWWWELLPKYLFFLILGLAAILALLILGRLRRGYKGGASA
;
A
#
# COMPACT_ATOMS: atom_id res chain seq x y z
N MET A 1 10.21 -9.58 22.30
CA MET A 1 10.30 -9.16 20.87
C MET A 1 10.72 -7.70 20.84
N PRO A 2 11.60 -7.25 19.93
CA PRO A 2 11.96 -5.85 19.83
C PRO A 2 10.73 -5.03 19.43
N LEU A 3 10.44 -3.96 20.19
CA LEU A 3 9.31 -3.07 19.96
C LEU A 3 9.57 -2.24 18.69
N THR A 4 8.59 -2.12 17.81
CA THR A 4 8.71 -1.33 16.57
C THR A 4 8.23 0.11 16.78
N ARG A 5 8.65 1.05 15.92
CA ARG A 5 8.17 2.45 15.97
C ARG A 5 6.65 2.55 15.88
N ASP A 6 6.01 1.77 15.01
CA ASP A 6 4.54 1.78 14.87
C ASP A 6 3.85 1.28 16.16
N GLN A 7 4.41 0.25 16.81
CA GLN A 7 3.90 -0.24 18.09
C GLN A 7 4.13 0.77 19.23
N ALA A 8 5.28 1.45 19.27
CA ALA A 8 5.54 2.53 20.22
C ALA A 8 4.54 3.68 20.04
N GLN A 9 4.26 4.05 18.78
CA GLN A 9 3.28 5.08 18.46
C GLN A 9 1.87 4.66 18.85
N GLN A 10 1.47 3.42 18.55
CA GLN A 10 0.15 2.90 18.92
C GLN A 10 -0.02 2.88 20.44
N ARG A 11 1.01 2.44 21.17
CA ARG A 11 0.99 2.49 22.64
C ARG A 11 0.93 3.91 23.19
N ALA A 12 1.60 4.87 22.56
CA ALA A 12 1.49 6.28 22.93
C ALA A 12 0.06 6.81 22.69
N ASP A 13 -0.58 6.40 21.60
CA ASP A 13 -1.98 6.76 21.30
C ASP A 13 -2.95 6.19 22.33
N ASP A 14 -2.74 4.93 22.74
CA ASP A 14 -3.53 4.29 23.80
C ASP A 14 -3.40 5.04 25.13
N ILE A 15 -2.18 5.46 25.49
CA ILE A 15 -1.91 6.26 26.70
C ILE A 15 -2.67 7.59 26.63
N GLN A 16 -2.67 8.27 25.47
CA GLN A 16 -3.42 9.51 25.29
C GLN A 16 -4.93 9.30 25.33
N ALA A 17 -5.43 8.21 24.73
CA ALA A 17 -6.83 7.84 24.82
C ALA A 17 -7.25 7.60 26.28
N PHE A 18 -6.44 6.85 27.05
CA PHE A 18 -6.66 6.61 28.46
C PHE A 18 -6.67 7.92 29.27
N ARG A 19 -5.70 8.81 29.06
CA ARG A 19 -5.66 10.11 29.76
C ARG A 19 -6.90 10.95 29.50
N ARG A 20 -7.38 11.00 28.25
CA ARG A 20 -8.62 11.72 27.90
C ARG A 20 -9.84 11.10 28.56
N GLU A 21 -9.92 9.78 28.62
CA GLU A 21 -11.05 9.09 29.25
C GLU A 21 -11.04 9.24 30.76
N ALA A 22 -9.87 9.14 31.40
CA ALA A 22 -9.71 9.40 32.84
C ALA A 22 -10.17 10.81 33.22
N GLN A 23 -9.81 11.83 32.41
CA GLN A 23 -10.27 13.21 32.62
C GLN A 23 -11.79 13.36 32.48
N ARG A 24 -12.41 12.65 31.52
CA ARG A 24 -13.88 12.64 31.37
C ARG A 24 -14.57 12.03 32.57
N LEU A 25 -14.10 10.88 33.04
CA LEU A 25 -14.67 10.18 34.19
C LEU A 25 -14.48 10.97 35.49
N GLN A 26 -13.37 11.71 35.63
CA GLN A 26 -13.15 12.62 36.74
C GLN A 26 -14.13 13.82 36.69
N ALA A 27 -14.38 14.39 35.50
CA ALA A 27 -15.37 15.45 35.31
C ALA A 27 -16.81 14.97 35.60
N GLU A 28 -17.12 13.72 35.25
CA GLU A 28 -18.41 13.07 35.51
C GLU A 28 -18.59 12.62 36.96
N HIS A 29 -17.58 12.79 37.84
CA HIS A 29 -17.54 12.25 39.21
C HIS A 29 -17.77 10.73 39.27
N ALA A 30 -17.56 10.04 38.16
CA ALA A 30 -17.78 8.60 37.99
C ALA A 30 -16.49 7.79 38.23
N TRP A 31 -15.37 8.47 38.50
CA TRP A 31 -14.08 7.83 38.77
C TRP A 31 -13.97 7.41 40.25
N PRO A 32 -13.89 6.10 40.56
CA PRO A 32 -13.99 5.60 41.94
C PRO A 32 -12.65 5.57 42.70
N LEU A 33 -11.54 5.95 42.07
CA LEU A 33 -10.20 5.92 42.68
C LEU A 33 -9.79 7.31 43.16
N ASP A 34 -9.10 7.38 44.30
CA ASP A 34 -8.46 8.60 44.78
C ASP A 34 -7.42 9.14 43.78
N ASP A 35 -7.07 10.43 43.91
CA ASP A 35 -6.13 11.10 43.00
C ASP A 35 -4.70 10.51 43.02
N ALA A 36 -4.30 9.85 44.12
CA ALA A 36 -2.94 9.32 44.30
C ALA A 36 -2.58 8.17 43.32
N PRO A 37 -3.39 7.12 43.14
CA PRO A 37 -3.21 6.11 42.08
C PRO A 37 -3.12 6.70 40.67
N LEU A 38 -3.94 7.71 40.38
CA LEU A 38 -3.98 8.39 39.08
C LEU A 38 -2.67 9.12 38.80
N ALA A 39 -2.11 9.81 39.79
CA ALA A 39 -0.82 10.46 39.70
C ALA A 39 0.34 9.47 39.45
N GLN A 40 0.30 8.29 40.10
CA GLN A 40 1.31 7.25 39.90
C GLN A 40 1.27 6.67 38.48
N ILE A 41 0.06 6.41 37.95
CA ILE A 41 -0.14 5.96 36.57
C ILE A 41 0.30 7.05 35.58
N ALA A 42 -0.02 8.33 35.86
CA ALA A 42 0.40 9.44 35.03
C ALA A 42 1.93 9.54 34.94
N ALA A 43 2.63 9.45 36.07
CA ALA A 43 4.09 9.45 36.13
C ALA A 43 4.71 8.27 35.36
N HIS A 44 4.15 7.07 35.51
CA HIS A 44 4.58 5.91 34.72
C HIS A 44 4.40 6.15 33.22
N HIS A 45 3.24 6.65 32.80
CA HIS A 45 2.98 7.00 31.40
C HIS A 45 3.92 8.07 30.86
N GLU A 46 4.31 9.08 31.66
CA GLU A 46 5.28 10.08 31.22
C GLU A 46 6.67 9.48 31.01
N GLN A 47 7.12 8.64 31.93
CA GLN A 47 8.40 7.94 31.79
C GLN A 47 8.42 7.06 30.54
N LEU A 48 7.32 6.36 30.28
CA LEU A 48 7.17 5.46 29.14
C LEU A 48 7.13 6.23 27.81
N LEU A 49 6.40 7.35 27.76
CA LEU A 49 6.40 8.25 26.61
C LEU A 49 7.78 8.89 26.38
N ALA A 50 8.51 9.26 27.43
CA ALA A 50 9.87 9.79 27.32
C ALA A 50 10.83 8.73 26.75
N GLN A 51 10.73 7.48 27.20
CA GLN A 51 11.50 6.36 26.64
C GLN A 51 11.19 6.14 25.16
N TYR A 52 9.92 6.18 24.77
CA TYR A 52 9.54 6.01 23.37
C TYR A 52 9.97 7.19 22.49
N ARG A 53 9.92 8.43 23.00
CA ARG A 53 10.45 9.61 22.30
C ARG A 53 11.95 9.47 22.06
N ALA A 54 12.71 9.09 23.09
CA ALA A 54 14.15 8.90 22.97
C ALA A 54 14.55 7.73 22.07
N GLY A 55 13.80 6.63 22.11
CA GLY A 55 14.15 5.39 21.40
C GLY A 55 13.59 5.27 19.97
N PHE A 56 12.43 5.86 19.69
CA PHE A 56 11.67 5.61 18.46
C PHE A 56 11.22 6.87 17.71
N ASP A 57 11.48 8.07 18.23
CA ASP A 57 11.07 9.34 17.62
C ASP A 57 9.57 9.35 17.27
N ILE A 58 8.75 9.13 18.31
CA ILE A 58 7.28 9.10 18.21
C ILE A 58 6.69 10.51 18.19
N ASP A 59 5.62 10.70 17.43
CA ASP A 59 4.89 11.97 17.37
C ASP A 59 4.15 12.19 18.71
N PRO A 60 4.43 13.30 19.43
CA PRO A 60 3.95 13.49 20.80
C PRO A 60 2.46 13.84 20.88
N ASP A 61 1.85 14.40 19.82
CA ASP A 61 0.45 14.83 19.81
C ASP A 61 -0.19 14.68 18.42
N GLN A 62 -1.53 14.73 18.35
CA GLN A 62 -2.26 14.69 17.08
C GLN A 62 -1.89 15.85 16.14
N GLN A 63 -1.52 17.02 16.68
CA GLN A 63 -1.05 18.14 15.88
C GLN A 63 0.30 17.84 15.23
N SER A 64 1.22 17.20 15.97
CA SER A 64 2.50 16.71 15.44
C SER A 64 2.29 15.65 14.36
N LYS A 65 1.30 14.76 14.51
CA LYS A 65 0.91 13.79 13.46
C LYS A 65 0.39 14.46 12.19
N ARG A 66 -0.43 15.51 12.31
CA ARG A 66 -0.90 16.27 11.14
C ARG A 66 0.28 16.97 10.46
N LEU A 67 1.18 17.56 11.24
CA LEU A 67 2.40 18.19 10.73
C LEU A 67 3.31 17.17 10.03
N SER A 68 3.47 15.97 10.59
CA SER A 68 4.31 14.91 10.03
C SER A 68 3.72 14.33 8.74
N LEU A 69 2.39 14.25 8.62
CA LEU A 69 1.70 13.94 7.36
C LEU A 69 1.93 15.03 6.30
N SER A 70 1.74 16.30 6.66
CA SER A 70 1.99 17.42 5.75
C SER A 70 3.44 17.43 5.26
N MET A 71 4.41 17.19 6.16
CA MET A 71 5.80 17.04 5.79
C MET A 71 5.97 15.90 4.78
N ARG A 72 5.46 14.69 5.06
CA ARG A 72 5.55 13.54 4.13
C ARG A 72 5.00 13.84 2.75
N ILE A 73 3.91 14.60 2.65
CA ILE A 73 3.35 15.02 1.36
C ILE A 73 4.31 16.00 0.67
N VAL A 74 4.74 17.06 1.37
CA VAL A 74 5.64 18.09 0.82
C VAL A 74 6.95 17.49 0.35
N SER A 75 7.53 16.55 1.10
CA SER A 75 8.76 15.90 0.69
C SER A 75 8.59 14.92 -0.45
N LEU A 76 7.48 14.17 -0.50
CA LEU A 76 7.20 13.29 -1.62
C LEU A 76 7.01 14.12 -2.90
N LEU A 77 6.30 15.24 -2.82
CA LEU A 77 6.22 16.22 -3.90
C LEU A 77 7.59 16.79 -4.27
N GLY A 78 8.42 17.14 -3.28
CA GLY A 78 9.79 17.59 -3.50
C GLY A 78 10.68 16.54 -4.18
N ALA A 79 10.59 15.28 -3.77
CA ALA A 79 11.32 14.17 -4.36
C ALA A 79 10.86 13.90 -5.80
N LEU A 80 9.55 13.94 -6.06
CA LEU A 80 8.99 13.83 -7.41
C LEU A 80 9.42 15.01 -8.28
N ALA A 81 9.40 16.24 -7.75
CA ALA A 81 9.83 17.43 -8.46
C ALA A 81 11.34 17.38 -8.79
N LEU A 82 12.18 16.90 -7.86
CA LEU A 82 13.60 16.69 -8.11
C LEU A 82 13.84 15.59 -9.17
N ALA A 83 13.12 14.48 -9.08
CA ALA A 83 13.20 13.41 -10.08
C ALA A 83 12.74 13.89 -11.47
N ALA A 84 11.65 14.66 -11.54
CA ALA A 84 11.16 15.26 -12.77
C ALA A 84 12.14 16.30 -13.32
N SER A 85 12.67 17.19 -12.47
CA SER A 85 13.70 18.17 -12.86
C SER A 85 14.92 17.48 -13.45
N LEU A 86 15.38 16.39 -12.83
CA LEU A 86 16.47 15.59 -13.36
C LEU A 86 16.11 15.00 -14.73
N LEU A 87 14.93 14.38 -14.86
CA LEU A 87 14.46 13.81 -16.13
C LEU A 87 14.39 14.87 -17.24
N PHE A 88 13.83 16.06 -16.95
CA PHE A 88 13.77 17.15 -17.91
C PHE A 88 15.14 17.73 -18.25
N PHE A 89 16.05 17.80 -17.27
CA PHE A 89 17.44 18.19 -17.53
C PHE A 89 18.09 17.23 -18.53
N PHE A 90 17.91 15.92 -18.34
CA PHE A 90 18.35 14.93 -19.33
C PHE A 90 17.65 15.16 -20.67
N TYR A 91 16.31 15.22 -20.72
CA TYR A 91 15.58 15.42 -21.97
C TYR A 91 16.06 16.65 -22.78
N GLN A 92 16.37 17.76 -22.11
CA GLN A 92 16.76 19.01 -22.75
C GLN A 92 18.22 19.03 -23.22
N PHE A 93 19.16 18.52 -22.42
CA PHE A 93 20.60 18.70 -22.67
C PHE A 93 21.31 17.42 -23.12
N TRP A 94 20.67 16.26 -23.05
CA TRP A 94 21.33 14.96 -23.27
C TRP A 94 22.04 14.85 -24.62
N GLY A 95 21.39 15.30 -25.70
CA GLY A 95 21.95 15.27 -27.05
C GLY A 95 23.15 16.21 -27.27
N LEU A 96 23.44 17.12 -26.33
CA LEU A 96 24.57 18.05 -26.42
C LEU A 96 25.87 17.49 -25.81
N PHE A 97 25.78 16.40 -25.03
CA PHE A 97 26.94 15.80 -24.37
C PHE A 97 27.53 14.67 -25.22
N GLY A 98 28.87 14.55 -25.23
CA GLY A 98 29.54 13.37 -25.79
C GLY A 98 29.32 12.13 -24.92
N GLU A 99 29.50 10.94 -25.50
CA GLU A 99 29.22 9.64 -24.84
C GLU A 99 29.95 9.47 -23.49
N ALA A 100 31.23 9.85 -23.41
CA ALA A 100 32.00 9.75 -22.17
C ALA A 100 31.43 10.65 -21.06
N THR A 101 30.98 11.85 -21.40
CA THR A 101 30.33 12.78 -20.47
C THR A 101 28.97 12.26 -20.03
N GLN A 102 28.18 11.73 -20.97
CA GLN A 102 26.88 11.11 -20.70
C GLN A 102 27.01 9.96 -19.68
N VAL A 103 27.93 9.02 -19.91
CA VAL A 103 28.20 7.90 -19.00
C VAL A 103 28.70 8.40 -17.64
N GLY A 104 29.60 9.39 -17.62
CA GLY A 104 30.11 9.99 -16.39
C GLY A 104 29.02 10.65 -15.55
N ILE A 105 28.11 11.41 -16.17
CA ILE A 105 26.96 12.02 -15.52
C ILE A 105 26.03 10.95 -14.93
N LEU A 106 25.70 9.92 -15.70
CA LEU A 106 24.82 8.83 -15.25
C LEU A 106 25.37 8.06 -14.06
N LEU A 107 26.66 7.70 -14.11
CA LEU A 107 27.35 7.05 -12.99
C LEU A 107 27.42 7.98 -11.78
N GLY A 108 27.76 9.26 -11.98
CA GLY A 108 27.85 10.26 -10.94
C GLY A 108 26.53 10.47 -10.19
N PHE A 109 25.42 10.65 -10.91
CA PHE A 109 24.11 10.79 -10.28
C PHE A 109 23.64 9.52 -9.56
N SER A 110 23.91 8.34 -10.13
CA SER A 110 23.50 7.06 -9.51
C SER A 110 24.30 6.76 -8.24
N LEU A 111 25.63 6.85 -8.30
CA LEU A 111 26.49 6.62 -7.14
C LEU A 111 26.34 7.74 -6.10
N GLY A 112 26.25 8.99 -6.54
CA GLY A 112 26.09 10.15 -5.67
C GLY A 112 24.79 10.10 -4.86
N SER A 113 23.66 9.78 -5.51
CA SER A 113 22.37 9.63 -4.82
C SER A 113 22.34 8.43 -3.86
N LEU A 114 23.01 7.31 -4.20
CA LEU A 114 23.17 6.17 -3.30
C LEU A 114 24.04 6.51 -2.07
N LEU A 115 25.18 7.17 -2.28
CA LEU A 115 26.06 7.61 -1.19
C LEU A 115 25.34 8.63 -0.29
N LEU A 116 24.61 9.57 -0.88
CA LEU A 116 23.78 10.53 -0.16
C LEU A 116 22.73 9.81 0.71
N THR A 117 22.10 8.76 0.18
CA THR A 117 21.13 7.94 0.92
C THR A 117 21.77 7.33 2.18
N PHE A 118 22.96 6.74 2.06
CA PHE A 118 23.65 6.15 3.22
C PHE A 118 24.19 7.20 4.19
N ALA A 119 24.66 8.35 3.69
CA ALA A 119 25.13 9.45 4.52
C ALA A 119 23.97 10.03 5.36
N LEU A 120 22.82 10.27 4.74
CA LEU A 120 21.62 10.74 5.42
C LEU A 120 21.08 9.71 6.40
N ARG A 121 21.10 8.42 6.05
CA ARG A 121 20.69 7.34 6.96
C ARG A 121 21.50 7.31 8.26
N ARG A 122 22.79 7.67 8.22
CA ARG A 122 23.65 7.74 9.42
C ARG A 122 23.37 8.97 10.28
N ARG A 123 22.89 10.06 9.68
CA ARG A 123 22.66 11.35 10.36
C ARG A 123 21.23 11.53 10.85
N ASP A 124 20.26 10.91 10.17
CA ASP A 124 18.84 11.11 10.43
C ASP A 124 18.23 9.91 11.18
N PRO A 125 17.99 10.02 12.50
CA PRO A 125 17.38 8.96 13.29
C PRO A 125 15.91 8.70 12.90
N SER A 126 15.20 9.70 12.35
CA SER A 126 13.82 9.56 11.88
C SER A 126 13.71 8.73 10.59
N GLY A 127 14.82 8.68 9.83
CA GLY A 127 14.95 8.01 8.54
C GLY A 127 14.16 8.66 7.40
N TYR A 128 13.60 9.85 7.61
CA TYR A 128 12.76 10.53 6.64
C TYR A 128 13.55 11.00 5.41
N PHE A 129 14.63 11.74 5.63
CA PHE A 129 15.47 12.24 4.54
C PHE A 129 16.19 11.09 3.82
N ALA A 130 16.53 10.03 4.56
CA ALA A 130 17.07 8.81 3.98
C ALA A 130 16.09 8.14 3.01
N LYS A 131 14.79 8.10 3.34
CA LYS A 131 13.76 7.56 2.43
C LYS A 131 13.63 8.40 1.15
N LEU A 132 13.70 9.72 1.27
CA LEU A 132 13.64 10.63 0.11
C LEU A 132 14.85 10.48 -0.80
N ALA A 133 16.05 10.45 -0.22
CA ALA A 133 17.27 10.20 -0.97
C ALA A 133 17.24 8.82 -1.64
N ALA A 134 16.69 7.80 -0.96
CA ALA A 134 16.52 6.48 -1.55
C ALA A 134 15.52 6.48 -2.72
N THR A 135 14.43 7.26 -2.65
CA THR A 135 13.52 7.43 -3.79
C THR A 135 14.17 8.13 -4.97
N LEU A 136 14.99 9.16 -4.71
CA LEU A 136 15.76 9.82 -5.75
C LEU A 136 16.81 8.87 -6.35
N ALA A 137 17.48 8.08 -5.52
CA ALA A 137 18.46 7.09 -5.97
C ALA A 137 17.84 6.04 -6.87
N LEU A 138 16.64 5.53 -6.52
CA LEU A 138 15.90 4.63 -7.39
C LEU A 138 15.54 5.29 -8.72
N ALA A 139 15.04 6.53 -8.71
CA ALA A 139 14.71 7.26 -9.93
C ALA A 139 15.94 7.47 -10.84
N CYS A 140 17.07 7.90 -10.26
CA CYS A 140 18.35 8.02 -10.97
C CYS A 140 18.78 6.69 -11.59
N PHE A 141 18.66 5.59 -10.84
CA PHE A 141 19.04 4.27 -11.31
C PHE A 141 18.15 3.76 -12.45
N MET A 142 16.84 3.97 -12.35
CA MET A 142 15.89 3.61 -13.41
C MET A 142 16.18 4.41 -14.69
N LEU A 143 16.39 5.72 -14.54
CA LEU A 143 16.73 6.61 -15.64
C LEU A 143 18.08 6.24 -16.28
N ASN A 144 19.06 5.84 -15.46
CA ASN A 144 20.37 5.40 -15.95
C ASN A 144 20.24 4.18 -16.85
N ILE A 145 19.56 3.12 -16.41
CA ILE A 145 19.35 1.92 -17.26
C ILE A 145 18.64 2.27 -18.57
N TYR A 146 17.62 3.14 -18.50
CA TYR A 146 16.89 3.58 -19.70
C TYR A 146 17.79 4.35 -20.68
N LEU A 147 18.51 5.36 -20.21
CA LEU A 147 19.37 6.19 -21.04
C LEU A 147 20.57 5.40 -21.58
N LEU A 148 21.16 4.50 -20.78
CA LEU A 148 22.24 3.63 -21.23
C LEU A 148 21.77 2.68 -22.33
N GLY A 149 20.53 2.17 -22.22
CA GLY A 149 19.89 1.42 -23.28
C GLY A 149 19.74 2.21 -24.57
N GLN A 150 19.43 3.51 -24.49
CA GLN A 150 19.40 4.38 -25.68
C GLN A 150 20.78 4.64 -26.27
N ILE A 151 21.80 4.96 -25.45
CA ILE A 151 23.18 5.20 -25.92
C ILE A 151 23.68 4.00 -26.72
N PHE A 152 23.54 2.79 -26.16
CA PHE A 152 24.07 1.57 -26.77
C PHE A 152 23.07 0.85 -27.68
N ASN A 153 21.94 1.49 -28.01
CA ASN A 153 20.87 0.94 -28.86
C ASN A 153 20.43 -0.48 -28.44
N ILE A 154 20.28 -0.70 -27.12
CA ILE A 154 19.82 -1.96 -26.54
C ILE A 154 18.30 -2.04 -26.67
N THR A 155 17.81 -3.11 -27.29
CA THR A 155 16.38 -3.36 -27.43
C THR A 155 15.67 -3.42 -26.07
N PRO A 156 14.57 -2.68 -25.86
CA PRO A 156 13.78 -2.75 -24.63
C PRO A 156 13.31 -4.17 -24.33
N SER A 157 13.48 -4.60 -23.09
CA SER A 157 13.08 -5.94 -22.61
C SER A 157 12.56 -5.87 -21.17
N ASP A 158 11.62 -6.76 -20.88
CA ASP A 158 11.12 -7.12 -19.55
C ASP A 158 12.23 -7.33 -18.50
N LYS A 159 13.42 -7.79 -18.92
CA LYS A 159 14.57 -8.00 -18.02
C LYS A 159 15.01 -6.74 -17.29
N ALA A 160 14.74 -5.53 -17.80
CA ALA A 160 15.04 -4.28 -17.12
C ALA A 160 14.26 -4.11 -15.80
N LEU A 161 13.13 -4.79 -15.65
CA LEU A 161 12.32 -4.78 -14.42
C LEU A 161 13.02 -5.47 -13.24
N LEU A 162 13.90 -6.45 -13.50
CA LEU A 162 14.65 -7.16 -12.46
C LEU A 162 15.64 -6.26 -11.70
N PRO A 163 16.59 -5.56 -12.37
CA PRO A 163 17.51 -4.68 -11.65
C PRO A 163 16.76 -3.53 -10.97
N TRP A 164 15.70 -2.97 -11.58
CA TRP A 164 14.86 -1.96 -10.94
C TRP A 164 14.20 -2.49 -9.67
N GLY A 165 13.56 -3.66 -9.76
CA GLY A 165 12.92 -4.31 -8.62
C GLY A 165 13.91 -4.68 -7.51
N ALA A 166 15.05 -5.27 -7.88
CA ALA A 166 16.11 -5.64 -6.94
C ALA A 166 16.66 -4.41 -6.20
N TYR A 167 16.98 -3.34 -6.93
CA TYR A 167 17.49 -2.12 -6.32
C TYR A 167 16.46 -1.45 -5.41
N ALA A 168 15.19 -1.39 -5.85
CA ALA A 168 14.08 -0.87 -5.04
C ALA A 168 13.90 -1.67 -3.75
N LEU A 169 13.95 -3.00 -3.81
CA LEU A 169 13.84 -3.87 -2.63
C LEU A 169 15.04 -3.69 -1.68
N LEU A 170 16.27 -3.69 -2.21
CA LEU A 170 17.47 -3.46 -1.39
C LEU A 170 17.40 -2.13 -0.64
N LEU A 171 17.01 -1.04 -1.33
CA LEU A 171 16.81 0.25 -0.71
C LEU A 171 15.64 0.26 0.27
N ALA A 172 14.54 -0.45 -0.03
CA ALA A 172 13.39 -0.56 0.85
C ALA A 172 13.78 -1.19 2.20
N TYR A 173 14.48 -2.32 2.17
CA TYR A 173 14.94 -3.02 3.37
C TYR A 173 16.08 -2.28 4.08
N ALA A 174 16.93 -1.56 3.35
CA ALA A 174 17.96 -0.71 3.94
C ALA A 174 17.35 0.50 4.68
N CYS A 175 16.41 1.22 4.07
CA CYS A 175 15.85 2.47 4.60
C CYS A 175 14.51 2.29 5.34
N ASN A 176 14.02 1.06 5.50
CA ASN A 176 12.68 0.75 6.02
C ASN A 176 11.59 1.59 5.30
N ALA A 177 11.67 1.62 3.96
CA ALA A 177 10.87 2.48 3.10
C ALA A 177 9.74 1.69 2.42
N ARG A 178 8.50 1.85 2.91
CA ARG A 178 7.33 1.12 2.38
C ARG A 178 7.04 1.44 0.91
N LEU A 179 7.23 2.68 0.49
CA LEU A 179 6.99 3.09 -0.90
C LEU A 179 7.92 2.34 -1.87
N LEU A 180 9.22 2.26 -1.53
CA LEU A 180 10.20 1.53 -2.34
C LEU A 180 9.93 0.04 -2.37
N LEU A 181 9.42 -0.53 -1.26
CA LEU A 181 8.97 -1.91 -1.25
C LEU A 181 7.85 -2.11 -2.27
N VAL A 182 6.81 -1.28 -2.24
CA VAL A 182 5.70 -1.36 -3.20
C VAL A 182 6.21 -1.25 -4.64
N ILE A 183 7.08 -0.29 -4.95
CA ILE A 183 7.66 -0.15 -6.29
C ILE A 183 8.42 -1.42 -6.69
N GLY A 184 9.26 -1.96 -5.80
CA GLY A 184 10.01 -3.19 -6.05
C GLY A 184 9.10 -4.40 -6.29
N LEU A 185 8.02 -4.55 -5.51
CA LEU A 185 7.04 -5.60 -5.68
C LEU A 185 6.26 -5.46 -7.00
N VAL A 186 5.89 -4.24 -7.38
CA VAL A 186 5.23 -3.96 -8.67
C VAL A 186 6.17 -4.30 -9.84
N CYS A 187 7.46 -3.93 -9.77
CA CYS A 187 8.45 -4.33 -10.77
C CYS A 187 8.58 -5.85 -10.89
N LEU A 188 8.63 -6.56 -9.75
CA LEU A 188 8.67 -8.03 -9.76
C LEU A 188 7.39 -8.65 -10.32
N LEU A 189 6.22 -8.14 -9.99
CA LEU A 189 4.95 -8.60 -10.55
C LEU A 189 4.90 -8.38 -12.06
N ALA A 190 5.26 -7.18 -12.52
CA ALA A 190 5.33 -6.85 -13.93
C ALA A 190 6.32 -7.77 -14.67
N PHE A 191 7.46 -8.08 -14.04
CA PHE A 191 8.42 -9.06 -14.58
C PHE A 191 7.81 -10.45 -14.65
N CYS A 192 7.22 -10.98 -13.57
CA CYS A 192 6.59 -12.30 -13.55
C CYS A 192 5.52 -12.44 -14.63
N VAL A 193 4.63 -11.45 -14.76
CA VAL A 193 3.56 -11.44 -15.76
C VAL A 193 4.12 -11.39 -17.17
N SER A 194 5.13 -10.54 -17.40
CA SER A 194 5.84 -10.48 -18.69
C SER A 194 6.52 -11.80 -19.04
N ARG A 195 7.14 -12.48 -18.06
CA ARG A 195 7.78 -13.78 -18.25
C ARG A 195 6.75 -14.86 -18.59
N ILE A 196 5.67 -14.94 -17.83
CA ILE A 196 4.59 -15.91 -18.10
C ILE A 196 4.02 -15.66 -19.49
N GLY A 197 3.71 -14.41 -19.84
CA GLY A 197 3.23 -14.03 -21.17
C GLY A 197 4.21 -14.43 -22.29
N SER A 198 5.51 -14.16 -22.11
CA SER A 198 6.55 -14.53 -23.08
C SER A 198 6.69 -16.03 -23.29
N LEU A 199 6.49 -16.84 -22.24
CA LEU A 199 6.51 -18.30 -22.34
C LEU A 199 5.32 -18.83 -23.17
N ILE A 200 4.22 -18.08 -23.19
CA ILE A 200 2.99 -18.40 -23.93
C ILE A 200 3.05 -17.81 -25.37
N GLY A 201 4.08 -17.03 -25.69
CA GLY A 201 4.30 -16.45 -27.03
C GLY A 201 3.83 -15.01 -27.19
N PHE A 202 3.41 -14.34 -26.11
CA PHE A 202 3.04 -12.92 -26.15
C PHE A 202 4.27 -12.02 -25.98
N TYR A 203 4.29 -10.91 -26.71
CA TYR A 203 5.30 -9.87 -26.48
C TYR A 203 5.02 -9.14 -25.15
N TRP A 204 6.08 -8.81 -24.41
CA TRP A 204 5.99 -8.39 -23.01
C TRP A 204 5.15 -7.12 -22.76
N LEU A 205 5.05 -6.22 -23.75
CA LEU A 205 4.17 -5.04 -23.67
C LEU A 205 2.68 -5.40 -23.70
N TYR A 206 2.32 -6.54 -24.28
CA TYR A 206 0.95 -7.08 -24.29
C TYR A 206 0.68 -8.02 -23.12
N ALA A 207 1.57 -8.09 -22.13
CA ALA A 207 1.35 -8.96 -20.98
C ALA A 207 0.08 -8.58 -20.18
N GLY A 208 -0.45 -7.38 -20.38
CA GLY A 208 -1.74 -6.93 -19.83
C GLY A 208 -2.98 -7.50 -20.52
N GLU A 209 -2.87 -8.05 -21.74
CA GLU A 209 -4.00 -8.69 -22.44
C GLU A 209 -4.51 -9.95 -21.74
N ARG A 210 -3.64 -10.56 -20.93
CA ARG A 210 -3.90 -11.79 -20.19
C ARG A 210 -3.78 -11.53 -18.69
N PRO A 211 -4.77 -10.87 -18.08
CA PRO A 211 -4.68 -10.45 -16.68
C PRO A 211 -4.61 -11.63 -15.71
N GLU A 212 -5.05 -12.83 -16.09
CA GLU A 212 -4.94 -14.06 -15.27
C GLU A 212 -3.52 -14.37 -14.81
N ASN A 213 -2.51 -13.93 -15.57
CA ASN A 213 -1.09 -14.12 -15.24
C ASN A 213 -0.68 -13.43 -13.92
N LEU A 214 -1.46 -12.47 -13.44
CA LEU A 214 -1.25 -11.81 -12.14
C LEU A 214 -1.81 -12.61 -10.95
N LEU A 215 -2.76 -13.54 -11.17
CA LEU A 215 -3.45 -14.24 -10.09
C LEU A 215 -2.48 -15.06 -9.23
N LEU A 216 -1.66 -15.91 -9.86
CA LEU A 216 -0.72 -16.77 -9.14
C LEU A 216 0.39 -15.96 -8.45
N PRO A 217 1.11 -15.02 -9.12
CA PRO A 217 2.06 -14.14 -8.45
C PRO A 217 1.45 -13.31 -7.32
N GLY A 218 0.22 -12.80 -7.51
CA GLY A 218 -0.51 -12.05 -6.49
C GLY A 218 -0.83 -12.88 -5.24
N LEU A 219 -1.28 -14.13 -5.43
CA LEU A 219 -1.54 -15.06 -4.33
C LEU A 219 -0.28 -15.36 -3.52
N LEU A 220 0.82 -15.69 -4.22
CA LEU A 220 2.10 -15.96 -3.57
C LEU A 220 2.57 -14.76 -2.77
N LEU A 221 2.45 -13.55 -3.33
CA LEU A 221 2.86 -12.31 -2.69
C LEU A 221 2.00 -11.96 -1.47
N PHE A 222 0.69 -12.28 -1.48
CA PHE A 222 -0.20 -12.15 -0.32
C PHE A 222 0.16 -13.13 0.81
N LEU A 223 0.57 -14.36 0.47
CA LEU A 223 0.93 -15.40 1.44
C LEU A 223 2.37 -15.26 1.96
N LEU A 224 3.25 -14.61 1.22
CA LEU A 224 4.69 -14.48 1.53
C LEU A 224 4.99 -13.98 2.96
N PRO A 225 4.29 -12.99 3.52
CA PRO A 225 4.52 -12.54 4.91
C PRO A 225 4.19 -13.58 5.99
N GLN A 226 3.54 -14.69 5.64
CA GLN A 226 3.28 -15.80 6.56
C GLN A 226 4.50 -16.73 6.69
N TRP A 227 5.31 -16.83 5.64
CA TRP A 227 6.52 -17.65 5.64
C TRP A 227 7.77 -16.84 6.00
N LEU A 228 7.80 -15.56 5.65
CA LEU A 228 8.92 -14.66 5.95
C LEU A 228 8.50 -13.62 6.99
N SER A 229 9.08 -13.72 8.19
CA SER A 229 8.77 -12.79 9.28
C SER A 229 9.25 -11.37 8.95
N GLN A 230 8.29 -10.47 8.76
CA GLN A 230 8.52 -9.04 8.55
C GLN A 230 8.40 -8.23 9.85
N ALA A 231 8.47 -8.88 11.02
CA ALA A 231 8.23 -8.24 12.32
C ALA A 231 9.20 -7.08 12.61
N ARG A 232 10.38 -7.08 12.00
CA ARG A 232 11.38 -6.00 12.13
C ARG A 232 11.01 -4.74 11.36
N TYR A 233 10.18 -4.84 10.32
CA TYR A 233 9.91 -3.76 9.37
C TYR A 233 8.46 -3.29 9.49
N SER A 234 8.29 -2.08 10.01
CA SER A 234 7.00 -1.42 10.23
C SER A 234 6.20 -1.31 8.93
N GLY A 235 5.04 -1.99 8.87
CA GLY A 235 4.09 -1.94 7.75
C GLY A 235 4.49 -2.70 6.48
N PHE A 236 5.59 -3.46 6.49
CA PHE A 236 6.01 -4.25 5.32
C PHE A 236 5.05 -5.40 5.04
N ALA A 237 4.66 -6.15 6.07
CA ALA A 237 3.67 -7.23 5.93
C ALA A 237 2.36 -6.75 5.30
N SER A 238 1.88 -5.57 5.72
CA SER A 238 0.70 -4.92 5.14
C SER A 238 0.92 -4.55 3.67
N ALA A 239 2.07 -3.96 3.31
CA ALA A 239 2.38 -3.62 1.92
C ALA A 239 2.43 -4.86 1.00
N TYR A 240 3.04 -5.96 1.45
CA TYR A 240 2.99 -7.24 0.72
C TYR A 240 1.53 -7.69 0.52
N ARG A 241 0.73 -7.74 1.58
CA ARG A 241 -0.68 -8.16 1.45
C ARG A 241 -1.46 -7.29 0.48
N VAL A 242 -1.39 -5.96 0.63
CA VAL A 242 -2.16 -5.02 -0.21
C VAL A 242 -1.75 -5.13 -1.67
N VAL A 243 -0.44 -5.20 -1.99
CA VAL A 243 0.02 -5.38 -3.38
C VAL A 243 -0.43 -6.73 -3.93
N GLY A 244 -0.38 -7.80 -3.13
CA GLY A 244 -0.85 -9.12 -3.53
C GLY A 244 -2.35 -9.15 -3.79
N LEU A 245 -3.13 -8.47 -2.94
CA LEU A 245 -4.57 -8.31 -3.11
C LEU A 245 -4.92 -7.50 -4.35
N LEU A 246 -4.19 -6.42 -4.66
CA LEU A 246 -4.37 -5.67 -5.90
C LEU A 246 -4.08 -6.54 -7.12
N ALA A 247 -3.02 -7.34 -7.08
CA ALA A 247 -2.67 -8.28 -8.15
C ALA A 247 -3.67 -9.44 -8.30
N LEU A 248 -4.39 -9.81 -7.23
CA LEU A 248 -5.45 -10.81 -7.28
C LEU A 248 -6.78 -10.24 -7.80
N PHE A 249 -7.21 -9.12 -7.22
CA PHE A 249 -8.53 -8.54 -7.49
C PHE A 249 -8.59 -7.74 -8.77
N GLY A 250 -7.47 -7.14 -9.21
CA GLY A 250 -7.38 -6.44 -10.49
C GLY A 250 -7.83 -7.33 -11.66
N PRO A 251 -7.20 -8.50 -11.86
CA PRO A 251 -7.62 -9.46 -12.89
C PRO A 251 -9.04 -9.96 -12.73
N MET A 252 -9.47 -10.29 -11.50
CA MET A 252 -10.83 -10.77 -11.26
C MET A 252 -11.86 -9.71 -11.67
N LEU A 253 -11.59 -8.44 -11.40
CA LEU A 253 -12.48 -7.34 -11.79
C LEU A 253 -12.49 -7.12 -13.30
N VAL A 254 -11.33 -7.21 -13.95
CA VAL A 254 -11.25 -7.08 -15.42
C VAL A 254 -12.00 -8.22 -16.09
N LEU A 255 -11.73 -9.47 -15.72
CA LEU A 255 -12.35 -10.66 -16.34
C LEU A 255 -13.82 -10.83 -15.99
N ALA A 256 -14.27 -10.23 -14.89
CA ALA A 256 -15.70 -10.13 -14.55
C ALA A 256 -16.50 -9.26 -15.54
N ASN A 257 -15.84 -8.45 -16.39
CA ASN A 257 -16.47 -7.55 -17.36
C ASN A 257 -15.90 -7.69 -18.78
N TRP A 258 -14.81 -8.44 -18.95
CA TRP A 258 -14.12 -8.62 -20.21
C TRP A 258 -13.57 -10.04 -20.31
N ALA A 259 -14.43 -10.98 -20.70
CA ALA A 259 -14.07 -12.40 -20.79
C ALA A 259 -13.00 -12.73 -21.84
N GLU A 260 -12.85 -11.93 -22.91
CA GLU A 260 -11.92 -12.23 -24.01
C GLU A 260 -10.45 -12.33 -23.55
N GLY A 261 -10.11 -11.67 -22.45
CA GLY A 261 -8.80 -11.75 -21.82
C GLY A 261 -8.50 -13.10 -21.14
N SER A 262 -9.50 -13.96 -20.93
CA SER A 262 -9.36 -15.24 -20.23
C SER A 262 -8.68 -16.31 -21.08
N TYR A 263 -7.85 -17.17 -20.46
CA TYR A 263 -7.32 -18.36 -21.14
C TYR A 263 -8.38 -19.47 -21.31
N LEU A 264 -9.49 -19.39 -20.59
CA LEU A 264 -10.56 -20.38 -20.62
C LEU A 264 -11.33 -20.28 -21.94
N ARG A 265 -11.49 -21.42 -22.63
CA ARG A 265 -12.29 -21.54 -23.86
C ARG A 265 -13.74 -21.86 -23.53
N LEU A 266 -14.36 -21.03 -22.70
CA LEU A 266 -15.76 -21.12 -22.30
C LEU A 266 -16.54 -19.95 -22.90
N ASP A 267 -17.88 -20.02 -22.82
CA ASP A 267 -18.71 -18.88 -23.21
C ASP A 267 -18.39 -17.66 -22.34
N ALA A 268 -18.35 -16.48 -22.97
CA ALA A 268 -18.00 -15.23 -22.32
C ALA A 268 -18.86 -14.96 -21.07
N ASP A 269 -20.17 -15.19 -21.16
CA ASP A 269 -21.11 -15.04 -20.05
C ASP A 269 -20.77 -15.95 -18.86
N LEU A 270 -20.30 -17.18 -19.12
CA LEU A 270 -19.91 -18.10 -18.06
C LEU A 270 -18.63 -17.64 -17.36
N ILE A 271 -17.67 -17.11 -18.13
CA ILE A 271 -16.40 -16.60 -17.60
C ILE A 271 -16.65 -15.37 -16.72
N GLU A 272 -17.42 -14.40 -17.23
CA GLU A 272 -17.75 -13.18 -16.49
C GLU A 272 -18.47 -13.51 -15.18
N ASN A 273 -19.51 -14.34 -15.24
CA ASN A 273 -20.25 -14.75 -14.05
C ASN A 273 -19.38 -15.55 -13.07
N ALA A 274 -18.46 -16.41 -13.56
CA ALA A 274 -17.54 -17.15 -12.72
C ALA A 274 -16.57 -16.22 -11.96
N TYR A 275 -15.96 -15.25 -12.65
CA TYR A 275 -15.05 -14.29 -12.02
C TYR A 275 -15.78 -13.33 -11.08
N GLN A 276 -17.03 -12.96 -11.37
CA GLN A 276 -17.87 -12.18 -10.47
C GLN A 276 -18.19 -12.96 -9.17
N LEU A 277 -18.66 -14.21 -9.29
CA LEU A 277 -18.94 -15.07 -8.13
C LEU A 277 -17.68 -15.29 -7.29
N LEU A 278 -16.55 -15.54 -7.95
CA LEU A 278 -15.26 -15.70 -7.30
C LEU A 278 -14.83 -14.40 -6.61
N GLY A 279 -15.03 -13.23 -7.24
CA GLY A 279 -14.77 -11.92 -6.66
C GLY A 279 -15.59 -11.65 -5.40
N PHE A 280 -16.88 -11.98 -5.39
CA PHE A 280 -17.73 -11.86 -4.19
C PHE A 280 -17.29 -12.82 -3.08
N ALA A 281 -17.07 -14.10 -3.42
CA ALA A 281 -16.66 -15.11 -2.46
C ALA A 281 -15.30 -14.80 -1.82
N ALA A 282 -14.31 -14.40 -2.64
CA ALA A 282 -13.01 -13.98 -2.19
C ALA A 282 -13.10 -12.72 -1.31
N SER A 283 -13.91 -11.74 -1.70
CA SER A 283 -14.12 -10.52 -0.90
C SER A 283 -14.65 -10.85 0.50
N ALA A 284 -15.70 -11.69 0.59
CA ALA A 284 -16.25 -12.14 1.86
C ALA A 284 -15.24 -12.92 2.71
N LEU A 285 -14.44 -13.78 2.07
CA LEU A 285 -13.36 -14.52 2.74
C LEU A 285 -12.29 -13.59 3.29
N LEU A 286 -11.91 -12.52 2.59
CA LEU A 286 -10.96 -11.52 3.08
C LEU A 286 -11.50 -10.72 4.27
N VAL A 287 -12.79 -10.38 4.26
CA VAL A 287 -13.42 -9.74 5.43
C VAL A 287 -13.33 -10.66 6.64
N TRP A 288 -13.74 -11.92 6.47
CA TRP A 288 -13.65 -12.91 7.55
C TRP A 288 -12.21 -13.14 8.03
N LEU A 289 -11.26 -13.34 7.11
CA LEU A 289 -9.86 -13.60 7.41
C LEU A 289 -9.21 -12.38 8.08
N GLY A 290 -9.48 -11.18 7.57
CA GLY A 290 -8.97 -9.93 8.09
C GLY A 290 -9.46 -9.66 9.52
N SER A 291 -10.75 -9.91 9.78
CA SER A 291 -11.31 -9.81 11.14
C SER A 291 -10.78 -10.90 12.08
N ARG A 292 -10.54 -12.13 11.62
CA ARG A 292 -10.04 -13.22 12.47
C ARG A 292 -8.56 -13.04 12.85
N ARG A 293 -7.77 -12.44 11.97
CA ARG A 293 -6.31 -12.30 12.13
C ARG A 293 -5.88 -10.90 12.56
N ASP A 294 -6.83 -10.01 12.88
CA ASP A 294 -6.60 -8.59 13.18
C ASP A 294 -5.77 -7.87 12.11
N TRP A 295 -6.09 -8.12 10.84
CA TRP A 295 -5.49 -7.45 9.68
C TRP A 295 -6.46 -6.42 9.12
N PRO A 296 -6.50 -5.19 9.67
CA PRO A 296 -7.48 -4.18 9.27
C PRO A 296 -7.36 -3.82 7.79
N GLU A 297 -6.15 -3.83 7.23
CA GLU A 297 -5.93 -3.54 5.81
C GLU A 297 -6.59 -4.58 4.89
N VAL A 298 -6.60 -5.86 5.29
CA VAL A 298 -7.17 -6.95 4.50
C VAL A 298 -8.70 -6.93 4.60
N ALA A 299 -9.22 -6.71 5.81
CA ALA A 299 -10.66 -6.58 6.02
C ALA A 299 -11.23 -5.38 5.25
N LEU A 300 -10.58 -4.22 5.32
CA LEU A 300 -10.99 -3.02 4.58
C LEU A 300 -10.93 -3.25 3.07
N PHE A 301 -9.86 -3.87 2.57
CA PHE A 301 -9.74 -4.19 1.16
C PHE A 301 -10.87 -5.12 0.70
N GLY A 302 -11.17 -6.19 1.47
CA GLY A 302 -12.28 -7.10 1.17
C GLY A 302 -13.63 -6.39 1.15
N GLN A 303 -13.88 -5.46 2.07
CA GLN A 303 -15.09 -4.63 2.08
C GLN A 303 -15.19 -3.75 0.84
N LEU A 304 -14.11 -3.05 0.49
CA LEU A 304 -14.04 -2.19 -0.69
C LEU A 304 -14.24 -2.99 -1.98
N ALA A 305 -13.59 -4.15 -2.11
CA ALA A 305 -13.74 -5.04 -3.24
C ALA A 305 -15.18 -5.59 -3.35
N PHE A 306 -15.79 -5.97 -2.23
CA PHE A 306 -17.19 -6.42 -2.20
C PHE A 306 -18.14 -5.33 -2.70
N ILE A 307 -17.98 -4.10 -2.20
CA ILE A 307 -18.78 -2.94 -2.61
C ILE A 307 -18.56 -2.64 -4.09
N LEU A 308 -17.32 -2.74 -4.57
CA LEU A 308 -16.97 -2.48 -5.97
C LEU A 308 -17.63 -3.50 -6.91
N PHE A 309 -17.51 -4.81 -6.63
CA PHE A 309 -18.21 -5.85 -7.40
C PHE A 309 -19.73 -5.69 -7.34
N LEU A 310 -20.28 -5.37 -6.16
CA LEU A 310 -21.71 -5.11 -6.02
C LEU A 310 -22.13 -3.92 -6.87
N GLY A 311 -21.38 -2.81 -6.81
CA GLY A 311 -21.65 -1.60 -7.56
C GLY A 311 -21.67 -1.84 -9.07
N ILE A 312 -20.67 -2.54 -9.59
CA ILE A 312 -20.62 -2.93 -11.02
C ILE A 312 -21.85 -3.77 -11.38
N LYS A 313 -22.16 -4.80 -10.58
CA LYS A 313 -23.29 -5.68 -10.87
C LYS A 313 -24.65 -4.97 -10.86
N MET A 314 -24.83 -4.01 -9.95
CA MET A 314 -26.05 -3.17 -9.92
C MET A 314 -26.21 -2.37 -11.22
N VAL A 315 -25.11 -1.83 -11.75
CA VAL A 315 -25.10 -1.13 -13.05
C VAL A 315 -25.48 -2.12 -14.15
N ASP A 316 -24.81 -3.26 -14.25
CA ASP A 316 -25.10 -4.26 -15.30
C ASP A 316 -26.56 -4.71 -15.32
N TRP A 317 -27.16 -4.90 -14.13
CA TRP A 317 -28.55 -5.37 -14.04
C TRP A 317 -29.59 -4.31 -14.38
N TRP A 318 -29.38 -3.05 -14.00
CA TRP A 318 -30.48 -2.06 -13.97
C TRP A 318 -30.24 -0.82 -14.81
N TRP A 319 -29.03 -0.60 -15.32
CA TRP A 319 -28.68 0.62 -16.04
C TRP A 319 -29.47 0.82 -17.33
N GLU A 320 -29.68 -0.25 -18.10
CA GLU A 320 -30.47 -0.21 -19.34
C GLU A 320 -31.97 -0.33 -19.08
N LEU A 321 -32.36 -1.02 -18.00
CA LEU A 321 -33.77 -1.29 -17.69
C LEU A 321 -34.49 -0.09 -17.04
N LEU A 322 -33.77 0.78 -16.33
CA LEU A 322 -34.38 1.85 -15.54
C LEU A 322 -33.96 3.25 -16.03
N PRO A 323 -34.87 4.25 -15.96
CA PRO A 323 -34.47 5.64 -16.06
C PRO A 323 -33.42 5.98 -14.99
N LYS A 324 -32.41 6.78 -15.36
CA LYS A 324 -31.25 7.09 -14.49
C LYS A 324 -31.65 7.58 -13.09
N TYR A 325 -32.68 8.42 -12.99
CA TYR A 325 -33.16 8.92 -11.69
C TYR A 325 -33.71 7.78 -10.79
N LEU A 326 -34.37 6.79 -11.38
CA LEU A 326 -34.95 5.65 -10.68
C LEU A 326 -33.87 4.66 -10.24
N PHE A 327 -32.85 4.45 -11.09
CA PHE A 327 -31.66 3.67 -10.74
C PHE A 327 -30.99 4.21 -9.47
N PHE A 328 -30.67 5.51 -9.44
CA PHE A 328 -30.05 6.13 -8.26
C PHE A 328 -30.96 6.14 -7.03
N LEU A 329 -32.28 6.26 -7.21
CA LEU A 329 -33.25 6.16 -6.12
C LEU A 329 -33.25 4.76 -5.48
N ILE A 330 -33.29 3.70 -6.29
CA ILE A 330 -33.26 2.31 -5.81
C ILE A 330 -31.93 2.00 -5.14
N LEU A 331 -30.81 2.46 -5.70
CA LEU A 331 -29.50 2.31 -5.08
C LEU A 331 -29.44 2.97 -3.69
N GLY A 332 -29.97 4.18 -3.57
CA GLY A 332 -30.08 4.90 -2.29
C GLY A 332 -30.98 4.16 -1.28
N LEU A 333 -32.14 3.67 -1.71
CA LEU A 333 -33.05 2.90 -0.87
C LEU A 333 -32.42 1.58 -0.41
N ALA A 334 -31.71 0.87 -1.28
CA ALA A 334 -30.98 -0.35 -0.93
C ALA A 334 -29.89 -0.08 0.11
N ALA A 335 -29.13 1.02 -0.03
CA ALA A 335 -28.14 1.42 0.95
C ALA A 335 -28.77 1.76 2.32
N ILE A 336 -29.90 2.48 2.32
CA ILE A 336 -30.66 2.77 3.56
C ILE A 336 -31.15 1.47 4.20
N LEU A 337 -31.70 0.54 3.41
CA LEU A 337 -32.17 -0.75 3.91
C LEU A 337 -31.02 -1.55 4.52
N ALA A 338 -29.86 -1.61 3.86
CA ALA A 338 -28.68 -2.27 4.40
C ALA A 338 -28.23 -1.64 5.73
N LEU A 339 -28.22 -0.30 5.83
CA LEU A 339 -27.93 0.41 7.07
C LEU A 339 -28.94 0.10 8.18
N LEU A 340 -30.23 -0.03 7.86
CA LEU A 340 -31.26 -0.40 8.83
C LEU A 340 -31.08 -1.84 9.33
N ILE A 341 -30.77 -2.79 8.44
CA ILE A 341 -30.50 -4.19 8.79
C ILE A 341 -29.26 -4.29 9.68
N LEU A 342 -28.14 -3.68 9.26
CA LEU A 342 -26.91 -3.63 10.04
C LEU A 342 -27.13 -2.92 11.39
N GLY A 343 -27.92 -1.85 11.39
CA GLY A 343 -28.33 -1.12 12.59
C GLY A 343 -29.16 -1.97 13.56
N ARG A 344 -30.04 -2.85 13.05
CA ARG A 344 -30.80 -3.82 13.85
C ARG A 344 -29.89 -4.93 14.40
N LEU A 345 -29.03 -5.51 13.57
CA LEU A 345 -28.06 -6.53 14.00
C LEU A 345 -27.12 -6.00 15.09
N ARG A 346 -26.62 -4.77 14.92
CA ARG A 346 -25.79 -4.10 15.94
C ARG A 346 -26.54 -3.91 17.26
N ARG A 347 -27.84 -3.58 17.21
CA ARG A 347 -28.67 -3.44 18.42
C ARG A 347 -28.94 -4.78 19.09
N GLY A 348 -29.19 -5.85 18.32
CA GLY A 348 -29.32 -7.22 18.83
C GLY A 348 -28.05 -7.69 19.55
N TYR A 349 -26.88 -7.38 19.00
CA TYR A 349 -25.59 -7.71 19.63
C TYR A 349 -25.34 -6.93 20.93
N LYS A 350 -25.81 -5.66 21.02
CA LYS A 350 -25.73 -4.86 22.24
C LYS A 350 -26.71 -5.30 23.33
N GLY A 351 -27.91 -5.77 22.96
CA GLY A 351 -28.91 -6.26 23.91
C GLY A 351 -28.59 -7.62 24.53
N GLY A 352 -27.71 -8.42 23.92
CA GLY A 352 -27.25 -9.70 24.44
C GLY A 352 -26.07 -9.63 25.42
N ALA A 353 -25.44 -8.45 25.59
CA ALA A 353 -24.36 -8.24 26.56
C ALA A 353 -24.86 -7.62 27.89
N SER A 354 -26.17 -7.41 28.03
CA SER A 354 -26.84 -6.83 29.20
C SER A 354 -27.94 -7.76 29.75
N ALA A 355 -27.73 -9.07 29.67
CA ALA A 355 -28.59 -10.10 30.27
C ALA A 355 -27.75 -11.00 31.16
#